data_AF-A0A0T6B5P8-F1
#
_entry.id   AF-A0A0T6B5P8-F1
#
_cell.length_a   1.000
_cell.length_b   1.000
_cell.length_c   1.000
_cell.angle_alpha   90.00
_cell.angle_beta   90.00
_cell.angle_gamma   90.00
#
_symmetry.space_group_name_H-M   'P 1'
#
loop_
_entity.id
_entity.type
_entity.pdbx_description
1 polymer ?
#
loop_
_entity_poly.entity_id
_entity_poly.type
_entity_poly.pdbx_seq_one_letter_code
_entity_poly.pdbx_strand_id
1 'polypeptide(L)'
;DHLGKRFKRSDHSAADKSRSKREAPYTIYPEILVIVDYDGYRLHGGDNLQIKRYFVSFWNGVDLRYKLLKGPKIRISIAGIIVSRGRDATPYLERNRVGRDAIDSAAALTDMGKYLFRERRLPVYDIAVAITKLDMCRRSYPSDVCNRGTAGTQNHYKTRPSRDISCT
;
A
#
# COMPACT_ATOMS: atom_id res chain seq x y z
N ASP A 1 -38.32 67.91 10.35
CA ASP A 1 -38.98 66.60 10.50
C ASP A 1 -38.59 65.62 9.41
N HIS A 2 -38.36 64.38 9.85
CA HIS A 2 -38.29 63.10 9.13
C HIS A 2 -37.40 62.97 7.88
N LEU A 3 -36.37 62.12 7.97
CA LEU A 3 -36.15 60.96 7.09
C LEU A 3 -34.94 60.14 7.58
N GLY A 4 -35.23 58.93 8.07
CA GLY A 4 -34.25 58.02 8.66
C GLY A 4 -33.22 57.49 7.68
N LYS A 5 -31.94 57.51 8.08
CA LYS A 5 -30.83 56.88 7.36
C LYS A 5 -30.95 55.36 7.46
N ARG A 6 -31.45 54.74 6.38
CA ARG A 6 -31.45 53.30 6.15
C ARG A 6 -30.03 52.86 5.79
N PHE A 7 -29.32 52.22 6.71
CA PHE A 7 -28.06 51.54 6.43
C PHE A 7 -28.30 50.41 5.42
N LYS A 8 -27.81 50.58 4.19
CA LYS A 8 -27.66 49.48 3.22
C LYS A 8 -26.54 48.57 3.75
N ARG A 9 -26.90 47.40 4.27
CA ARG A 9 -25.93 46.29 4.44
C ARG A 9 -25.50 45.87 3.03
N SER A 10 -24.28 46.22 2.66
CA SER A 10 -23.57 45.60 1.56
C SER A 10 -23.47 44.12 1.85
N ASP A 11 -24.08 43.31 0.98
CA ASP A 11 -23.87 41.87 0.90
C ASP A 11 -22.36 41.61 0.78
N HIS A 12 -21.73 41.31 1.91
CA HIS A 12 -20.50 40.53 1.88
C HIS A 12 -20.94 39.12 1.52
N SER A 13 -21.16 38.90 0.22
CA SER A 13 -21.05 37.59 -0.39
C SER A 13 -19.66 37.09 -0.03
N ALA A 14 -19.60 36.37 1.08
CA ALA A 14 -18.51 35.49 1.39
C ALA A 14 -18.33 34.68 0.11
N ALA A 15 -17.24 34.97 -0.60
CA ALA A 15 -16.75 34.15 -1.68
C ALA A 15 -16.39 32.82 -1.04
N ASP A 16 -17.43 32.01 -0.84
CA ASP A 16 -17.36 30.62 -0.51
C ASP A 16 -16.70 30.00 -1.74
N LYS A 17 -15.36 29.97 -1.68
CA LYS A 17 -14.53 29.11 -2.50
C LYS A 17 -14.92 27.69 -2.08
N SER A 18 -16.08 27.27 -2.55
CA SER A 18 -16.56 25.91 -2.69
C SER A 18 -15.41 25.16 -3.33
N ARG A 19 -14.58 24.59 -2.47
CA ARG A 19 -13.49 23.72 -2.87
C ARG A 19 -14.19 22.49 -3.41
N SER A 20 -14.44 22.47 -4.72
CA SER A 20 -14.99 21.33 -5.45
C SER A 20 -14.35 20.08 -4.85
N LYS A 21 -15.18 19.28 -4.15
CA LYS A 21 -14.78 17.98 -3.65
C LYS A 21 -14.38 17.21 -4.91
N ARG A 22 -13.07 17.01 -5.09
CA ARG A 22 -12.53 16.21 -6.20
C ARG A 22 -13.27 14.89 -6.21
N GLU A 23 -14.15 14.70 -7.18
CA GLU A 23 -14.84 13.44 -7.38
C GLU A 23 -13.78 12.43 -7.84
N ALA A 24 -13.69 11.30 -7.15
CA ALA A 24 -12.70 10.28 -7.47
C ALA A 24 -12.95 9.82 -8.92
N PRO A 25 -11.88 9.63 -9.74
CA PRO A 25 -12.05 9.16 -11.11
C PRO A 25 -12.92 7.91 -11.17
N TYR A 26 -13.79 7.84 -12.19
CA TYR A 26 -14.68 6.69 -12.39
C TYR A 26 -13.92 5.37 -12.59
N THR A 27 -12.62 5.42 -12.89
CA THR A 27 -11.73 4.26 -12.92
C THR A 27 -10.39 4.56 -12.24
N ILE A 28 -9.95 3.70 -11.31
CA ILE A 28 -8.71 3.83 -10.54
C ILE A 28 -7.76 2.70 -10.94
N TYR A 29 -6.49 3.04 -11.15
CA TYR A 29 -5.44 2.12 -11.60
C TYR A 29 -4.30 2.00 -10.58
N PRO A 30 -4.49 1.26 -9.47
CA PRO A 30 -3.41 1.09 -8.50
C PRO A 30 -2.26 0.27 -9.10
N GLU A 31 -1.05 0.81 -9.00
CA GLU A 31 0.21 0.14 -9.39
C GLU A 31 0.81 -0.62 -8.20
N ILE A 32 0.92 -1.95 -8.30
CA ILE A 32 1.32 -2.83 -7.21
C ILE A 32 2.76 -3.34 -7.41
N LEU A 33 3.62 -3.09 -6.42
CA LEU A 33 4.93 -3.72 -6.29
C LEU A 33 4.82 -4.98 -5.44
N VAL A 34 5.07 -6.13 -6.06
CA VAL A 34 5.04 -7.44 -5.38
C VAL A 34 6.44 -7.80 -4.91
N ILE A 35 6.58 -8.13 -3.63
CA ILE A 35 7.86 -8.57 -3.07
C ILE A 35 7.69 -9.98 -2.52
N VAL A 36 8.44 -10.92 -3.08
CA VAL A 36 8.45 -12.32 -2.65
C VAL A 36 9.69 -12.54 -1.79
N ASP A 37 9.49 -13.05 -0.58
CA ASP A 37 10.58 -13.35 0.35
C ASP A 37 11.34 -14.63 -0.02
N TYR A 38 12.40 -14.93 0.73
CA TYR A 38 13.23 -16.10 0.48
C TYR A 38 12.48 -17.42 0.66
N ASP A 39 11.61 -17.52 1.68
CA ASP A 39 10.85 -18.75 1.91
C ASP A 39 9.81 -18.99 0.81
N GLY A 40 9.18 -17.93 0.28
CA GLY A 40 8.34 -17.96 -0.92
C GLY A 40 9.11 -18.36 -2.17
N TYR A 41 10.31 -17.80 -2.39
CA TYR A 41 11.19 -18.19 -3.49
C TYR A 41 11.51 -19.70 -3.44
N ARG A 42 11.84 -20.23 -2.26
CA ARG A 42 12.12 -21.65 -2.04
C ARG A 42 10.88 -22.53 -2.25
N LEU A 43 9.69 -22.06 -1.88
CA LEU A 43 8.44 -22.80 -2.05
C LEU A 43 8.11 -23.06 -3.52
N HIS A 44 8.49 -22.14 -4.42
CA HIS A 44 8.32 -22.30 -5.87
C HIS A 44 9.53 -22.96 -6.57
N GLY A 45 10.30 -23.78 -5.85
CA GLY A 45 11.42 -24.53 -6.41
C GLY A 45 12.62 -23.67 -6.84
N GLY A 46 12.65 -22.39 -6.49
CA GLY A 46 13.73 -21.47 -6.87
C GLY A 46 13.70 -21.03 -8.35
N ASP A 47 12.62 -21.28 -9.07
CA ASP A 47 12.48 -20.87 -10.47
C ASP A 47 11.79 -19.50 -10.58
N ASN A 48 12.55 -18.48 -10.97
CA ASN A 48 12.03 -17.12 -11.13
C ASN A 48 10.93 -17.04 -12.19
N LEU A 49 10.95 -17.89 -13.22
CA LEU A 49 9.93 -17.87 -14.27
C LEU A 49 8.61 -18.40 -13.73
N GLN A 50 8.64 -19.53 -12.99
CA GLN A 50 7.46 -20.08 -12.35
C GLN A 50 6.86 -19.12 -11.32
N ILE A 51 7.70 -18.49 -10.49
CA ILE A 51 7.28 -17.49 -9.50
C ILE A 51 6.56 -16.32 -10.17
N LYS A 52 7.18 -15.74 -11.22
CA LYS A 52 6.60 -14.61 -11.94
C LYS A 52 5.26 -14.99 -12.58
N ARG A 53 5.19 -16.15 -13.25
CA ARG A 53 3.94 -16.66 -13.85
C ARG A 53 2.85 -16.85 -12.80
N TYR A 54 3.18 -17.44 -11.66
CA TYR A 54 2.25 -17.63 -10.56
C TYR A 54 1.68 -16.31 -10.06
N PHE A 55 2.52 -15.31 -9.76
CA PHE A 55 2.05 -14.03 -9.22
C PHE A 55 1.30 -13.18 -10.25
N VAL A 56 1.66 -13.25 -11.53
CA VAL A 56 0.86 -12.62 -12.59
C VAL A 56 -0.55 -13.20 -12.62
N SER A 57 -0.68 -14.53 -12.60
CA SER A 57 -1.99 -15.21 -12.55
C SER A 57 -2.77 -14.91 -11.27
N PHE A 58 -2.09 -14.87 -10.12
CA PHE A 58 -2.68 -14.52 -8.84
C PHE A 58 -3.31 -13.12 -8.88
N TRP A 59 -2.55 -12.11 -9.30
CA TRP A 59 -3.04 -10.73 -9.37
C TRP A 59 -4.10 -10.52 -10.44
N ASN A 60 -4.11 -11.30 -11.53
CA ASN A 60 -5.23 -11.33 -12.45
C ASN A 60 -6.52 -11.82 -11.76
N GLY A 61 -6.42 -12.86 -10.92
CA GLY A 61 -7.54 -13.32 -10.10
C GLY A 61 -8.04 -12.24 -9.14
N VAL A 62 -7.13 -11.47 -8.54
CA VAL A 62 -7.46 -10.32 -7.68
C VAL A 62 -8.16 -9.22 -8.49
N ASP A 63 -7.62 -8.83 -9.66
CA ASP A 63 -8.23 -7.83 -10.55
C ASP A 63 -9.67 -8.19 -10.94
N LEU A 64 -9.92 -9.46 -11.29
CA LEU A 64 -11.27 -9.94 -11.60
C LEU A 64 -12.25 -9.78 -10.42
N ARG A 65 -11.77 -9.95 -9.18
CA ARG A 65 -12.62 -9.75 -7.99
C ARG A 65 -12.93 -8.27 -7.76
N TYR A 66 -11.96 -7.38 -7.94
CA TYR A 66 -12.19 -5.94 -7.80
C TYR A 66 -13.12 -5.36 -8.87
N LYS A 67 -13.13 -5.95 -10.08
CA LYS A 67 -14.08 -5.57 -11.15
C LYS A 67 -15.55 -5.80 -10.80
N LEU A 68 -15.86 -6.71 -9.86
CA LEU A 68 -17.24 -7.00 -9.45
C LEU A 68 -17.81 -5.97 -8.45
N LEU A 69 -16.96 -5.11 -7.88
CA LEU A 69 -17.40 -4.12 -6.90
C LEU A 69 -18.25 -3.03 -7.57
N LYS A 70 -19.37 -2.68 -6.94
CA LYS A 70 -20.21 -1.53 -7.34
C LYS A 70 -19.60 -0.26 -6.72
N GLY A 71 -18.93 0.53 -7.54
CA GLY A 71 -18.13 1.68 -7.12
C GLY A 71 -17.22 2.13 -8.26
N PRO A 72 -16.18 2.97 -8.01
CA PRO A 72 -15.24 3.30 -9.08
C PRO A 72 -14.64 2.01 -9.63
N LYS A 73 -14.52 1.91 -10.96
CA LYS A 73 -13.95 0.74 -11.61
C LYS A 73 -12.49 0.61 -11.21
N ILE A 74 -12.09 -0.46 -10.54
CA ILE A 74 -10.69 -0.66 -10.14
C ILE A 74 -10.04 -1.60 -11.16
N ARG A 75 -8.84 -1.22 -11.63
CA ARG A 75 -8.02 -2.03 -12.54
C ARG A 75 -6.62 -2.14 -11.98
N ILE A 76 -6.28 -3.32 -11.46
CA ILE A 76 -4.99 -3.54 -10.82
C ILE A 76 -3.91 -3.71 -11.88
N SER A 77 -2.80 -2.98 -11.73
CA SER A 77 -1.60 -3.12 -12.56
C SER A 77 -0.41 -3.55 -11.71
N ILE A 78 0.46 -4.40 -12.25
CA ILE A 78 1.70 -4.80 -11.57
C ILE A 78 2.81 -3.86 -12.00
N ALA A 79 3.33 -3.06 -11.07
CA ALA A 79 4.50 -2.21 -11.29
C ALA A 79 5.80 -3.01 -11.42
N GLY A 80 5.90 -4.09 -10.65
CA GLY A 80 7.07 -4.96 -10.66
C GLY A 80 6.95 -6.12 -9.69
N ILE A 81 7.79 -7.14 -9.91
CA ILE A 81 7.91 -8.31 -9.03
C ILE A 81 9.38 -8.43 -8.61
N ILE A 82 9.63 -8.29 -7.31
CA ILE A 82 10.94 -8.49 -6.69
C ILE A 82 10.96 -9.88 -6.08
N VAL A 83 11.93 -10.70 -6.48
CA VAL A 83 12.10 -12.06 -5.96
C VAL A 83 13.38 -12.10 -5.14
N SER A 84 13.23 -12.38 -3.85
CA SER A 84 14.35 -12.39 -2.90
C SER A 84 15.01 -13.76 -2.90
N ARG A 85 16.23 -13.84 -3.47
CA ARG A 85 17.00 -15.09 -3.54
C ARG A 85 17.81 -15.39 -2.28
N GLY A 86 17.89 -14.45 -1.36
CA GLY A 86 18.55 -14.57 -0.05
C GLY A 86 17.68 -13.97 1.05
N ARG A 87 17.88 -14.42 2.30
CA ARG A 87 17.15 -13.90 3.47
C ARG A 87 17.50 -12.43 3.76
N ASP A 88 18.74 -12.07 3.52
CA ASP A 88 19.29 -10.71 3.66
C ASP A 88 18.65 -9.68 2.73
N ALA A 89 18.01 -10.11 1.63
CA ALA A 89 17.31 -9.23 0.70
C ALA A 89 15.99 -8.67 1.28
N THR A 90 15.41 -9.32 2.30
CA THR A 90 14.18 -8.87 2.99
C THR A 90 14.44 -8.67 4.48
N PRO A 91 15.35 -7.74 4.86
CA PRO A 91 15.79 -7.60 6.23
C PRO A 91 14.69 -7.06 7.16
N TYR A 92 13.63 -6.48 6.61
CA TYR A 92 12.45 -6.04 7.36
C TYR A 92 11.53 -7.19 7.79
N LEU A 93 11.56 -8.34 7.08
CA LEU A 93 10.88 -9.56 7.52
C LEU A 93 11.77 -10.33 8.50
N GLU A 94 13.05 -10.52 8.14
CA GLU A 94 13.98 -11.34 8.92
C GLU A 94 14.26 -10.79 10.32
N ARG A 95 14.42 -9.46 10.47
CA ARG A 95 14.64 -8.82 11.79
C ARG A 95 13.42 -8.88 12.71
N ASN A 96 12.23 -9.06 12.14
CA ASN A 96 10.97 -9.07 12.86
C ASN A 96 10.38 -10.49 12.97
N ARG A 97 11.19 -11.53 12.74
CA ARG A 97 10.80 -12.92 12.98
C ARG A 97 10.53 -13.16 14.45
N VAL A 98 9.48 -13.93 14.72
CA VAL A 98 9.13 -14.43 16.05
C VAL A 98 9.11 -15.95 15.99
N GLY A 99 10.08 -16.58 16.66
CA GLY A 99 10.28 -18.03 16.58
C GLY A 99 10.70 -18.47 15.17
N ARG A 100 10.19 -19.63 14.72
CA ARG A 100 10.60 -20.25 13.45
C ARG A 100 9.68 -19.90 12.28
N ASP A 101 8.40 -19.70 12.56
CA ASP A 101 7.32 -19.74 11.59
C ASP A 101 6.45 -18.47 11.59
N ALA A 102 6.73 -17.47 12.42
CA ALA A 102 5.93 -16.25 12.49
C ALA A 102 6.76 -14.96 12.34
N ILE A 103 6.07 -13.86 12.02
CA ILE A 103 6.60 -12.50 12.02
C ILE A 103 5.70 -11.55 12.83
N ASP A 104 6.31 -10.57 13.49
CA ASP A 104 5.58 -9.41 14.02
C ASP A 104 5.17 -8.52 12.83
N SER A 105 3.91 -8.64 12.40
CA SER A 105 3.42 -7.98 11.20
C SER A 105 3.47 -6.45 11.31
N ALA A 106 3.26 -5.92 12.51
CA ALA A 106 3.25 -4.48 12.75
C ALA A 106 4.64 -3.87 12.60
N ALA A 107 5.63 -4.51 13.23
CA ALA A 107 7.03 -4.09 13.15
C ALA A 107 7.60 -4.34 11.75
N ALA A 108 7.32 -5.50 11.16
CA ALA A 108 7.78 -5.87 9.82
C ALA A 108 7.29 -4.89 8.74
N LEU A 109 6.00 -4.54 8.75
CA LEU A 109 5.45 -3.57 7.80
C LEU A 109 6.00 -2.16 8.04
N THR A 110 6.29 -1.81 9.29
CA THR A 110 6.92 -0.53 9.63
C THR A 110 8.32 -0.43 9.05
N ASP A 111 9.13 -1.48 9.24
CA ASP A 111 10.49 -1.50 8.72
C ASP A 111 10.55 -1.67 7.21
N MET A 112 9.57 -2.37 6.61
CA MET A 112 9.39 -2.42 5.16
C MET A 112 9.13 -1.03 4.61
N GLY A 113 8.22 -0.26 5.22
CA GLY A 113 7.93 1.12 4.82
C GLY A 113 9.19 2.00 4.86
N LYS A 114 9.98 1.92 5.94
CA LYS A 114 11.26 2.65 6.06
C LYS A 114 12.28 2.22 5.01
N TYR A 115 12.39 0.91 4.75
CA TYR A 115 13.33 0.36 3.77
C TYR A 115 13.00 0.83 2.35
N LEU A 116 11.74 0.64 1.94
CA LEU A 116 11.27 1.02 0.61
C LEU A 116 11.30 2.53 0.39
N PHE A 117 11.01 3.33 1.42
CA PHE A 117 11.11 4.78 1.33
C PHE A 117 12.54 5.27 1.08
N ARG A 118 13.56 4.55 1.54
CA ARG A 118 14.97 4.92 1.32
C ARG A 118 15.45 4.49 -0.06
N GLU A 119 14.91 3.39 -0.57
CA GLU A 119 15.32 2.79 -1.83
C GLU A 119 14.98 3.67 -3.05
N ARG A 120 15.91 3.78 -4.01
CA ARG A 120 15.77 4.66 -5.19
C ARG A 120 15.73 3.92 -6.52
N ARG A 121 16.14 2.65 -6.54
CA ARG A 121 16.16 1.78 -7.74
C ARG A 121 14.82 1.08 -8.01
N LEU A 122 13.80 1.33 -7.18
CA LEU A 122 12.48 0.72 -7.37
C LEU A 122 11.70 1.48 -8.44
N PRO A 123 10.83 0.78 -9.21
CA PRO A 123 9.87 1.45 -10.08
C PRO A 123 8.92 2.33 -9.25
N VAL A 124 8.17 3.21 -9.93
CA VAL A 124 7.04 3.90 -9.30
C VAL A 124 5.95 2.87 -8.99
N TYR A 125 5.33 2.99 -7.81
CA TYR A 125 4.23 2.13 -7.37
C TYR A 125 3.35 2.88 -6.35
N ASP A 126 2.09 2.49 -6.26
CA ASP A 126 1.13 3.01 -5.27
C ASP A 126 1.12 2.15 -4.00
N ILE A 127 1.21 0.83 -4.17
CA ILE A 127 1.09 -0.15 -3.08
C ILE A 127 2.22 -1.16 -3.20
N ALA A 128 2.92 -1.42 -2.10
CA ALA A 128 3.88 -2.52 -2.01
C ALA A 128 3.29 -3.66 -1.16
N VAL A 129 3.37 -4.88 -1.67
CA VAL A 129 2.83 -6.08 -1.03
C VAL A 129 3.94 -7.10 -0.84
N ALA A 130 4.27 -7.42 0.40
CA ALA A 130 5.19 -8.50 0.73
C ALA A 130 4.41 -9.82 0.88
N ILE A 131 4.89 -10.86 0.21
CA ILE A 131 4.32 -12.20 0.23
C ILE A 131 5.33 -13.13 0.90
N THR A 132 4.89 -13.81 1.95
CA THR A 132 5.71 -14.68 2.80
C THR A 132 4.92 -15.93 3.21
N LYS A 133 5.65 -17.00 3.52
CA LYS A 133 5.09 -18.23 4.11
C LYS A 133 4.85 -18.10 5.63
N LEU A 134 5.43 -17.08 6.27
CA LEU A 134 5.40 -16.94 7.71
C LEU A 134 4.01 -16.54 8.20
N ASP A 135 3.61 -17.09 9.33
CA ASP A 135 2.39 -16.71 10.03
C ASP A 135 2.50 -15.27 10.52
N MET A 136 1.42 -14.51 10.37
CA MET A 136 1.35 -13.18 10.94
C MET A 136 0.98 -13.26 12.41
N CYS A 137 1.75 -12.58 13.24
CA CYS A 137 1.34 -12.32 14.61
C CYS A 137 1.47 -10.84 14.96
N ARG A 138 0.66 -10.42 15.92
CA ARG A 138 0.81 -9.12 16.54
C ARG A 138 1.44 -9.31 17.91
N ARG A 139 2.64 -8.78 18.08
CA ARG A 139 3.34 -8.81 19.36
C ARG A 139 2.67 -7.82 20.31
N SER A 140 2.26 -8.30 21.48
CA SER A 140 1.73 -7.46 22.54
C SER A 140 2.86 -7.03 23.46
N TYR A 141 3.17 -5.73 23.49
CA TYR A 141 4.08 -5.18 24.49
C TYR A 141 3.30 -4.87 25.78
N PRO A 142 3.86 -5.12 26.98
CA PRO A 142 5.24 -5.54 27.27
C PRO A 142 5.45 -7.05 27.44
N SER A 143 4.40 -7.87 27.35
CA SER A 143 4.47 -9.30 27.67
C SER A 143 5.15 -10.17 26.59
N ASP A 144 5.54 -9.58 25.46
CA ASP A 144 6.16 -10.25 24.31
C ASP A 144 5.36 -11.44 23.75
N VAL A 145 4.09 -11.51 24.10
CA VAL A 145 3.18 -12.55 23.63
C VAL A 145 2.83 -12.26 22.17
N CYS A 146 3.09 -13.24 21.32
CA CYS A 146 2.80 -13.22 19.89
C CYS A 146 1.42 -13.82 19.67
N ASN A 147 0.42 -12.95 19.54
CA ASN A 147 -0.94 -13.37 19.24
C ASN A 147 -1.03 -13.70 17.75
N ARG A 148 -1.01 -15.01 17.45
CA ARG A 148 -1.23 -15.53 16.11
C ARG A 148 -2.72 -15.40 15.80
N GLY A 149 -3.03 -14.69 14.74
CA GLY A 149 -4.38 -14.58 14.21
C GLY A 149 -4.30 -14.35 12.72
N THR A 150 -5.33 -14.77 11.98
CA THR A 150 -5.45 -14.53 10.53
C THR A 150 -5.74 -13.05 10.28
N ALA A 151 -4.77 -12.19 10.61
CA ALA A 151 -4.91 -10.75 10.58
C ALA A 151 -4.11 -10.20 9.40
N GLY A 152 -4.79 -9.92 8.29
CA GLY A 152 -4.23 -9.05 7.27
C GLY A 152 -3.85 -7.72 7.94
N THR A 153 -2.58 -7.33 7.84
CA THR A 153 -2.09 -6.07 8.40
C THR A 153 -1.79 -5.12 7.25
N GLN A 154 -2.33 -3.91 7.31
CA GLN A 154 -2.06 -2.85 6.34
C GLN A 154 -1.58 -1.61 7.09
N ASN A 155 -0.38 -1.14 6.73
CA ASN A 155 0.12 0.15 7.19
C ASN A 155 0.15 1.12 6.00
N HIS A 156 -0.37 2.32 6.22
CA HIS A 156 -0.29 3.40 5.25
C HIS A 156 1.01 4.17 5.47
N TYR A 157 1.91 4.09 4.49
CA TYR A 157 3.09 4.95 4.41
C TYR A 157 2.97 5.87 3.21
N LYS A 158 3.38 7.12 3.38
CA LYS A 158 3.48 8.06 2.26
C LYS A 158 4.61 7.56 1.34
N THR A 159 4.24 7.02 0.19
CA THR A 159 5.18 6.70 -0.89
C THR A 159 5.83 8.00 -1.38
N ARG A 160 7.06 7.91 -1.92
CA ARG A 160 7.68 9.10 -2.50
C ARG A 160 6.80 9.59 -3.64
N PRO A 161 6.50 10.90 -3.74
CA PRO A 161 5.78 11.41 -4.88
C PRO A 161 6.56 11.06 -6.15
N SER A 162 5.84 10.59 -7.17
CA SER A 162 6.39 10.46 -8.52
C SER A 162 7.00 11.81 -8.89
N ARG A 163 8.30 11.81 -9.22
CA ARG A 163 8.87 12.92 -9.98
C ARG A 163 8.24 12.78 -11.35
N ASP A 164 7.14 13.51 -11.56
CA ASP A 164 6.55 13.94 -12.84
C ASP A 164 5.03 14.05 -12.74
N ILE A 165 4.56 15.10 -12.07
CA ILE A 165 3.40 15.87 -12.53
C ILE A 165 3.79 17.33 -12.36
N SER A 166 4.59 17.83 -13.29
CA SER A 166 4.67 19.26 -13.54
C SER A 166 3.34 19.65 -14.20
N CYS A 167 2.40 20.16 -13.41
CA CYS A 167 1.32 20.96 -13.97
C CYS A 167 1.94 22.31 -14.36
N THR A 168 2.48 22.38 -15.59
CA THR A 168 2.63 23.63 -16.33
C THR A 168 1.35 23.90 -17.10
#